data_AF-A0A069ZT25-F1
#
_entry.id   AF-A0A069ZT25-F1
#
_cell.length_a   1.000
_cell.length_b   1.000
_cell.length_c   1.000
_cell.angle_alpha   90.00
_cell.angle_beta   90.00
_cell.angle_gamma   90.00
#
_symmetry.space_group_name_H-M   'P 1'
#
loop_
_entity.id
_entity.type
_entity.pdbx_description
1 polymer ?
#
loop_
_entity_poly.entity_id
_entity_poly.type
_entity_poly.pdbx_seq_one_letter_code
_entity_poly.pdbx_strand_id
1 'polypeptide(L)'
;MDAKIQELTEKIYNEGVKQGQAEADRLIAEAETRAGKIEADATARAEEIIKSAERRASELKKNTESELRLYTAQLVDSLKSSISDQIQGEVAKSSVQALSSDPAFIRSFILKIAERFDLTRGVEISTADAEGLRSYFTSHAKSLLESGVSIRSVAGKPTDFSIAPKDGSFKVQFGEAEFIELFKSFLRPEMNQMLF
;
A
#
# COMPACT_ATOMS: atom_id res chain seq x y z
N MET A 1 84.39 69.27 -16.72
CA MET A 1 83.30 68.53 -17.39
C MET A 1 82.83 67.34 -16.54
N ASP A 2 83.69 66.74 -15.72
CA ASP A 2 83.34 65.61 -14.85
C ASP A 2 82.22 65.86 -13.84
N ALA A 3 82.18 67.02 -13.18
CA ALA A 3 81.16 67.32 -12.16
C ALA A 3 79.72 67.30 -12.71
N LYS A 4 79.51 67.76 -13.95
CA LYS A 4 78.18 67.74 -14.60
C LYS A 4 77.76 66.34 -15.03
N ILE A 5 78.70 65.48 -15.41
CA ILE A 5 78.43 64.08 -15.77
C ILE A 5 78.09 63.29 -14.50
N GLN A 6 78.81 63.51 -13.41
CA GLN A 6 78.51 62.90 -12.11
C GLN A 6 77.13 63.31 -11.60
N GLU A 7 76.78 64.59 -11.63
CA GLU A 7 75.48 65.10 -11.19
C GLU A 7 74.32 64.52 -12.03
N LEU A 8 74.49 64.42 -13.36
CA LEU A 8 73.51 63.76 -14.25
C LEU A 8 73.38 62.26 -13.99
N THR A 9 74.50 61.58 -13.73
CA THR A 9 74.50 60.13 -13.43
C THR A 9 73.83 59.86 -12.08
N GLU A 10 74.10 60.69 -11.08
CA GLU A 10 73.53 60.59 -9.74
C GLU A 10 72.03 60.93 -9.74
N LYS A 11 71.62 61.87 -10.61
CA LYS A 11 70.20 62.20 -10.83
C LYS A 11 69.46 61.09 -11.57
N ILE A 12 70.01 60.53 -12.65
CA ILE A 12 69.42 59.39 -13.38
C ILE A 12 69.35 58.15 -12.49
N TYR A 13 70.40 57.89 -11.71
CA TYR A 13 70.42 56.78 -10.77
C TYR A 13 69.39 56.98 -9.67
N ASN A 14 69.32 58.15 -9.03
CA ASN A 14 68.33 58.39 -7.97
C ASN A 14 66.89 58.42 -8.49
N GLU A 15 66.62 59.05 -9.62
CA GLU A 15 65.28 59.06 -10.22
C GLU A 15 64.88 57.66 -10.71
N GLY A 16 65.76 56.96 -11.41
CA GLY A 16 65.50 55.61 -11.92
C GLY A 16 65.35 54.57 -10.81
N VAL A 17 66.24 54.59 -9.81
CA VAL A 17 66.18 53.64 -8.68
C VAL A 17 65.01 53.94 -7.75
N LYS A 18 64.72 55.21 -7.44
CA LYS A 18 63.54 55.55 -6.62
C LYS A 18 62.23 55.24 -7.32
N GLN A 19 62.11 55.55 -8.62
CA GLN A 19 60.90 55.20 -9.37
C GLN A 19 60.76 53.68 -9.52
N GLY A 20 61.86 52.96 -9.74
CA GLY A 20 61.86 51.49 -9.78
C GLY A 20 61.43 50.87 -8.46
N GLN A 21 61.94 51.39 -7.33
CA GLN A 21 61.56 50.92 -6.01
C GLN A 21 60.08 51.21 -5.72
N ALA A 22 59.61 52.42 -6.04
CA ALA A 22 58.21 52.79 -5.83
C ALA A 22 57.25 51.92 -6.65
N GLU A 23 57.60 51.57 -7.90
CA GLU A 23 56.78 50.68 -8.72
C GLU A 23 56.85 49.22 -8.23
N ALA A 24 58.01 48.76 -7.74
CA ALA A 24 58.13 47.44 -7.12
C ALA A 24 57.26 47.34 -5.87
N ASP A 25 57.29 48.34 -4.99
CA ASP A 25 56.46 48.39 -3.78
C ASP A 25 54.96 48.42 -4.14
N ARG A 26 54.59 49.17 -5.20
CA ARG A 26 53.22 49.21 -5.72
C ARG A 26 52.75 47.84 -6.22
N LEU A 27 53.58 47.13 -6.97
CA LEU A 27 53.28 45.79 -7.48
C LEU A 27 53.13 44.77 -6.35
N ILE A 28 53.98 44.84 -5.32
CA ILE A 28 53.89 43.98 -4.13
C ILE A 28 52.58 44.24 -3.39
N ALA A 29 52.24 45.51 -3.13
CA ALA A 29 50.99 45.87 -2.45
C ALA A 29 49.74 45.43 -3.23
N GLU A 30 49.75 45.56 -4.57
CA GLU A 30 48.67 45.03 -5.41
C GLU A 30 48.59 43.50 -5.37
N ALA A 31 49.73 42.81 -5.39
CA ALA A 31 49.77 41.35 -5.31
C ALA A 31 49.24 40.85 -3.98
N GLU A 32 49.65 41.46 -2.86
CA GLU A 32 49.13 41.15 -1.51
C GLU A 32 47.63 41.40 -1.41
N THR A 33 47.14 42.51 -1.97
CA THR A 33 45.70 42.82 -1.99
C THR A 33 44.91 41.78 -2.80
N ARG A 34 45.43 41.35 -3.95
CA ARG A 34 44.80 40.32 -4.79
C ARG A 34 44.83 38.96 -4.10
N ALA A 35 45.94 38.60 -3.45
CA ALA A 35 46.06 37.37 -2.67
C ALA A 35 45.02 37.33 -1.54
N GLY A 36 44.90 38.41 -0.76
CA GLY A 36 43.90 38.50 0.30
C GLY A 36 42.46 38.39 -0.22
N LYS A 37 42.15 38.99 -1.38
CA LYS A 37 40.83 38.79 -2.02
C LYS A 37 40.57 37.35 -2.43
N ILE A 38 41.56 36.68 -3.02
CA ILE A 38 41.42 35.27 -3.44
C ILE A 38 41.18 34.38 -2.22
N GLU A 39 41.91 34.58 -1.13
CA GLU A 39 41.72 33.83 0.11
C GLU A 39 40.34 34.08 0.74
N ALA A 40 39.89 35.34 0.79
CA ALA A 40 38.57 35.68 1.28
C ALA A 40 37.45 35.04 0.45
N ASP A 41 37.52 35.16 -0.88
CA ASP A 41 36.55 34.56 -1.80
C ASP A 41 36.54 33.03 -1.71
N ALA A 42 37.71 32.41 -1.60
CA ALA A 42 37.85 30.96 -1.43
C ALA A 42 37.23 30.50 -0.10
N THR A 43 37.47 31.24 0.98
CA THR A 43 36.90 30.95 2.31
C THR A 43 35.38 31.07 2.29
N ALA A 44 34.84 32.16 1.73
CA ALA A 44 33.40 32.36 1.61
C ALA A 44 32.72 31.24 0.80
N ARG A 45 33.33 30.83 -0.32
CA ARG A 45 32.82 29.70 -1.13
C ARG A 45 32.87 28.37 -0.37
N ALA A 46 33.94 28.12 0.39
CA ALA A 46 34.05 26.92 1.20
C ALA A 46 32.97 26.86 2.28
N GLU A 47 32.74 27.97 2.99
CA GLU A 47 31.67 28.09 3.99
C GLU A 47 30.28 27.86 3.36
N GLU A 48 30.02 28.43 2.18
CA GLU A 48 28.76 28.24 1.47
C GLU A 48 28.55 26.77 1.05
N ILE A 49 29.61 26.10 0.57
CA ILE A 49 29.57 24.68 0.23
C ILE A 49 29.25 23.83 1.47
N ILE A 50 29.92 24.09 2.59
CA ILE A 50 29.69 23.37 3.85
C ILE A 50 28.25 23.58 4.32
N LYS A 51 27.79 24.83 4.40
CA LYS A 51 26.42 25.16 4.81
C LYS A 51 25.36 24.52 3.91
N SER A 52 25.61 24.51 2.60
CA SER A 52 24.73 23.84 1.62
C SER A 52 24.72 22.33 1.81
N ALA A 53 25.88 21.72 2.08
CA ALA A 53 25.99 20.29 2.35
C ALA A 53 25.27 19.89 3.64
N GLU A 54 25.45 20.65 4.73
CA GLU A 54 24.78 20.43 6.01
C GLU A 54 23.26 20.55 5.89
N ARG A 55 22.78 21.59 5.18
CA ARG A 55 21.34 21.77 4.91
C ARG A 55 20.77 20.57 4.17
N ARG A 56 21.41 20.15 3.07
CA ARG A 56 20.98 18.98 2.29
C ARG A 56 21.01 17.69 3.10
N ALA A 57 22.04 17.49 3.92
CA ALA A 57 22.13 16.32 4.80
C ALA A 57 21.00 16.29 5.83
N SER A 58 20.69 17.45 6.44
CA SER A 58 19.58 17.57 7.39
C SER A 58 18.22 17.34 6.74
N GLU A 59 17.99 17.91 5.55
CA GLU A 59 16.77 17.71 4.77
C GLU A 59 16.59 16.23 4.39
N LEU A 60 17.65 15.60 3.89
CA LEU A 60 17.66 14.17 3.54
C LEU A 60 17.32 13.31 4.77
N LYS A 61 17.98 13.55 5.91
CA LYS A 61 17.71 12.81 7.15
C LYS A 61 16.25 12.93 7.58
N LYS A 62 15.72 14.16 7.61
CA LYS A 62 14.33 14.42 8.00
C LYS A 62 13.32 13.73 7.06
N ASN A 63 13.59 13.78 5.75
CA ASN A 63 12.75 13.14 4.75
C ASN A 63 12.78 11.61 4.91
N THR A 64 13.96 11.00 5.02
CA THR A 64 14.11 9.55 5.22
C THR A 64 13.45 9.09 6.52
N GLU A 65 13.61 9.82 7.63
CA GLU A 65 12.93 9.49 8.88
C GLU A 65 11.39 9.54 8.75
N SER A 66 10.88 10.52 8.00
CA SER A 66 9.44 10.66 7.75
C SER A 66 8.90 9.53 6.86
N GLU A 67 9.62 9.17 5.80
CA GLU A 67 9.30 8.04 4.93
C GLU A 67 9.32 6.72 5.70
N LEU A 68 10.34 6.47 6.52
CA LEU A 68 10.42 5.27 7.35
C LEU A 68 9.23 5.15 8.32
N ARG A 69 8.81 6.26 8.94
CA ARG A 69 7.63 6.27 9.81
C ARG A 69 6.36 5.94 9.04
N LEU A 70 6.19 6.51 7.85
CA LEU A 70 5.06 6.22 6.97
C LEU A 70 5.02 4.74 6.57
N TYR A 71 6.14 4.18 6.11
CA TYR A 71 6.23 2.77 5.75
C TYR A 71 5.97 1.85 6.95
N THR A 72 6.46 2.21 8.13
CA THR A 72 6.21 1.44 9.35
C THR A 72 4.71 1.43 9.70
N ALA A 73 4.04 2.58 9.62
CA ALA A 73 2.60 2.67 9.84
C ALA A 73 1.83 1.81 8.82
N GLN A 74 2.18 1.90 7.54
CA GLN A 74 1.58 1.08 6.48
C GLN A 74 1.79 -0.42 6.69
N LEU A 75 2.98 -0.84 7.16
CA LEU A 75 3.27 -2.23 7.49
C LEU A 75 2.43 -2.72 8.66
N VAL A 76 2.28 -1.91 9.71
CA VAL A 76 1.42 -2.23 10.86
C VAL A 76 -0.03 -2.38 10.40
N ASP A 77 -0.54 -1.46 9.58
CA ASP A 77 -1.93 -1.54 9.09
C ASP A 77 -2.14 -2.74 8.16
N SER A 78 -1.17 -3.05 7.30
CA SER A 78 -1.22 -4.24 6.45
C SER A 78 -1.19 -5.54 7.27
N LEU A 79 -0.40 -5.58 8.35
CA LEU A 79 -0.35 -6.71 9.27
C LEU A 79 -1.66 -6.88 10.02
N LYS A 80 -2.24 -5.78 10.54
CA LYS A 80 -3.56 -5.78 11.17
C LYS A 80 -4.64 -6.31 10.24
N SER A 81 -4.65 -5.88 8.97
CA SER A 81 -5.56 -6.41 7.95
C SER A 81 -5.34 -7.91 7.74
N SER A 82 -4.09 -8.34 7.56
CA SER A 82 -3.76 -9.75 7.31
C SER A 82 -4.17 -10.66 8.47
N ILE A 83 -3.93 -10.23 9.71
CA ILE A 83 -4.38 -10.95 10.92
C ILE A 83 -5.91 -11.01 10.96
N SER A 84 -6.58 -9.90 10.67
CA SER A 84 -8.05 -9.85 10.68
C SER A 84 -8.64 -10.75 9.61
N ASP A 85 -8.10 -10.75 8.40
CA ASP A 85 -8.53 -11.62 7.31
C ASP A 85 -8.31 -13.10 7.65
N GLN A 86 -7.20 -13.42 8.32
CA GLN A 86 -6.91 -14.78 8.77
C GLN A 86 -7.88 -15.24 9.86
N ILE A 87 -8.10 -14.43 10.91
CA ILE A 87 -9.05 -14.77 11.98
C ILE A 87 -10.47 -14.86 11.41
N GLN A 88 -10.89 -13.92 10.55
CA GLN A 88 -12.17 -13.98 9.85
C GLN A 88 -12.29 -15.26 9.02
N GLY A 89 -11.21 -15.66 8.34
CA GLY A 89 -11.16 -16.91 7.58
C GLY A 89 -11.37 -18.13 8.45
N GLU A 90 -10.66 -18.25 9.56
CA GLU A 90 -10.78 -19.39 10.46
C GLU A 90 -12.12 -19.42 11.21
N VAL A 91 -12.62 -18.27 11.67
CA VAL A 91 -13.92 -18.16 12.34
C VAL A 91 -15.05 -18.44 11.36
N ALA A 92 -14.99 -17.91 10.13
CA ALA A 92 -15.98 -18.21 9.12
C ALA A 92 -15.94 -19.70 8.74
N LYS A 93 -14.76 -20.26 8.48
CA LYS A 93 -14.61 -21.69 8.16
C LYS A 93 -15.16 -22.59 9.27
N SER A 94 -14.78 -22.36 10.53
CA SER A 94 -15.29 -23.15 11.65
C SER A 94 -16.80 -23.00 11.86
N SER A 95 -17.34 -21.78 11.73
CA SER A 95 -18.77 -21.52 11.84
C SER A 95 -19.57 -22.16 10.70
N VAL A 96 -19.07 -22.06 9.47
CA VAL A 96 -19.66 -22.72 8.29
C VAL A 96 -19.61 -24.23 8.43
N GLN A 97 -18.50 -24.80 8.91
CA GLN A 97 -18.39 -26.24 9.16
C GLN A 97 -19.36 -26.71 10.25
N ALA A 98 -19.49 -25.96 11.34
CA ALA A 98 -20.45 -26.26 12.40
C ALA A 98 -21.91 -26.18 11.90
N LEU A 99 -22.26 -25.14 11.13
CA LEU A 99 -23.61 -24.94 10.59
C LEU A 99 -23.96 -25.91 9.45
N SER A 100 -23.00 -26.26 8.60
CA SER A 100 -23.18 -27.23 7.51
C SER A 100 -23.25 -28.67 8.00
N SER A 101 -22.69 -28.95 9.18
CA SER A 101 -22.85 -30.23 9.87
C SER A 101 -24.23 -30.39 10.53
N ASP A 102 -25.06 -29.34 10.59
CA ASP A 102 -26.45 -29.42 11.04
C ASP A 102 -27.41 -29.62 9.86
N PRO A 103 -27.95 -30.84 9.66
CA PRO A 103 -28.86 -31.12 8.56
C PRO A 103 -30.17 -30.31 8.67
N ALA A 104 -30.60 -29.90 9.87
CA ALA A 104 -31.80 -29.10 10.05
C ALA A 104 -31.62 -27.66 9.55
N PHE A 105 -30.48 -27.05 9.86
CA PHE A 105 -30.12 -25.72 9.36
C PHE A 105 -30.08 -25.69 7.83
N ILE A 106 -29.41 -26.65 7.19
CA ILE A 106 -29.33 -26.74 5.72
C ILE A 106 -30.72 -26.86 5.10
N ARG A 107 -31.59 -27.73 5.64
CA ARG A 107 -32.97 -27.89 5.15
C ARG A 107 -33.78 -26.60 5.28
N SER A 108 -33.65 -25.87 6.40
CA SER A 108 -34.33 -24.57 6.60
C SER A 108 -33.77 -23.46 5.69
N PHE A 109 -32.47 -23.46 5.41
CA PHE A 109 -31.83 -22.46 4.56
C PHE A 109 -32.29 -22.60 3.11
N ILE A 110 -32.29 -23.84 2.58
CA ILE A 110 -32.81 -24.17 1.25
C ILE A 110 -34.27 -23.75 1.12
N LEU A 111 -35.09 -23.98 2.15
CA LEU A 111 -36.49 -23.59 2.17
C LEU A 111 -36.68 -22.07 2.00
N LYS A 112 -35.97 -21.27 2.80
CA LYS A 112 -36.04 -19.80 2.72
C LYS A 112 -35.59 -19.26 1.36
N ILE A 113 -34.65 -19.94 0.72
CA ILE A 113 -34.22 -19.60 -0.64
C ILE A 113 -35.34 -19.90 -1.64
N ALA A 114 -35.93 -21.09 -1.59
CA ALA A 114 -37.00 -21.49 -2.47
C ALA A 114 -38.25 -20.58 -2.36
N GLU A 115 -38.55 -20.08 -1.16
CA GLU A 115 -39.64 -19.11 -0.93
C GLU A 115 -39.42 -17.74 -1.59
N ARG A 116 -38.16 -17.35 -1.83
CA ARG A 116 -37.79 -16.04 -2.39
C ARG A 116 -37.61 -16.05 -3.90
N PHE A 117 -37.57 -17.24 -4.52
CA PHE A 117 -37.41 -17.39 -5.96
C PHE A 117 -38.77 -17.37 -6.68
N ASP A 118 -38.77 -16.85 -7.91
CA ASP A 118 -39.93 -16.95 -8.79
C ASP A 118 -40.10 -18.42 -9.25
N LEU A 119 -41.03 -19.11 -8.60
CA LEU A 119 -41.26 -20.55 -8.79
C LEU A 119 -41.99 -20.88 -10.09
N THR A 120 -42.45 -19.90 -10.86
CA THR A 120 -43.15 -20.13 -12.14
C THR A 120 -42.31 -20.89 -13.17
N ARG A 121 -41.00 -20.93 -12.99
CA ARG A 121 -40.01 -21.64 -13.81
C ARG A 121 -39.47 -22.93 -13.17
N GLY A 122 -39.81 -23.19 -11.91
CA GLY A 122 -39.30 -24.31 -11.14
C GLY A 122 -37.81 -24.20 -10.75
N VAL A 123 -37.46 -24.88 -9.65
CA VAL A 123 -36.12 -24.85 -9.05
C VAL A 123 -35.63 -26.29 -8.88
N GLU A 124 -34.44 -26.61 -9.38
CA GLU A 124 -33.79 -27.91 -9.19
C GLU A 124 -32.71 -27.84 -8.09
N ILE A 125 -32.85 -28.69 -7.08
CA ILE A 125 -31.92 -28.81 -5.94
C ILE A 125 -31.18 -30.13 -6.03
N SER A 126 -29.85 -30.10 -5.92
CA SER A 126 -29.01 -31.30 -5.91
C SER A 126 -28.41 -31.55 -4.52
N THR A 127 -28.63 -32.73 -3.94
CA THR A 127 -28.07 -33.12 -2.62
C THR A 127 -27.82 -34.62 -2.51
N ALA A 128 -26.85 -35.03 -1.69
CA ALA A 128 -26.61 -36.44 -1.39
C ALA A 128 -27.75 -37.07 -0.56
N ASP A 129 -28.46 -36.28 0.26
CA ASP A 129 -29.61 -36.72 1.08
C ASP A 129 -30.94 -36.21 0.49
N ALA A 130 -31.31 -36.76 -0.67
CA ALA A 130 -32.54 -36.37 -1.36
C ALA A 130 -33.81 -36.79 -0.59
N GLU A 131 -33.77 -37.93 0.10
CA GLU A 131 -34.92 -38.50 0.80
C GLU A 131 -35.25 -37.73 2.09
N GLY A 132 -34.24 -37.38 2.88
CA GLY A 132 -34.40 -36.54 4.08
C GLY A 132 -34.89 -35.14 3.73
N LEU A 133 -34.37 -34.53 2.66
CA LEU A 133 -34.81 -33.22 2.20
C LEU A 133 -36.27 -33.25 1.70
N ARG A 134 -36.64 -34.28 0.93
CA ARG A 134 -38.01 -34.44 0.43
C ARG A 134 -39.02 -34.61 1.57
N SER A 135 -38.68 -35.41 2.58
CA SER A 135 -39.52 -35.62 3.76
C SER A 135 -39.74 -34.33 4.55
N TYR A 136 -38.69 -33.53 4.70
CA TYR A 136 -38.77 -32.23 5.38
C TYR A 136 -39.65 -31.23 4.63
N PHE A 137 -39.46 -31.07 3.32
CA PHE A 137 -40.26 -30.17 2.49
C PHE A 137 -41.72 -30.62 2.43
N THR A 138 -41.99 -31.92 2.39
CA THR A 138 -43.37 -32.45 2.46
C THR A 138 -44.07 -32.06 3.77
N SER A 139 -43.32 -31.99 4.87
CA SER A 139 -43.86 -31.68 6.20
C SER A 139 -43.99 -30.18 6.48
N HIS A 140 -43.11 -29.36 5.91
CA HIS A 140 -43.01 -27.92 6.24
C HIS A 140 -43.39 -26.99 5.09
N ALA A 141 -43.38 -27.46 3.84
CA ALA A 141 -43.50 -26.62 2.66
C ALA A 141 -44.04 -27.37 1.42
N LYS A 142 -45.09 -28.20 1.63
CA LYS A 142 -45.68 -29.04 0.58
C LYS A 142 -46.09 -28.24 -0.66
N SER A 143 -46.61 -27.02 -0.47
CA SER A 143 -46.99 -26.11 -1.55
C SER A 143 -45.84 -25.70 -2.45
N LEU A 144 -44.59 -25.63 -1.94
CA LEU A 144 -43.42 -25.31 -2.76
C LEU A 144 -43.02 -26.45 -3.69
N LEU A 145 -43.18 -27.71 -3.26
CA LEU A 145 -42.96 -28.89 -4.12
C LEU A 145 -44.00 -28.92 -5.25
N GLU A 146 -45.25 -28.57 -4.94
CA GLU A 146 -46.34 -28.49 -5.92
C GLU A 146 -46.16 -27.31 -6.89
N SER A 147 -45.48 -26.24 -6.46
CA SER A 147 -45.25 -25.02 -7.25
C SER A 147 -43.99 -25.05 -8.13
N GLY A 148 -43.23 -26.15 -8.16
CA GLY A 148 -42.14 -26.33 -9.15
C GLY A 148 -40.75 -26.66 -8.58
N VAL A 149 -40.60 -26.97 -7.29
CA VAL A 149 -39.30 -27.39 -6.74
C VAL A 149 -39.05 -28.90 -6.98
N SER A 150 -37.94 -29.24 -7.63
CA SER A 150 -37.49 -30.60 -7.92
C SER A 150 -36.20 -30.93 -7.16
N ILE A 151 -36.14 -32.10 -6.51
CA ILE A 151 -34.99 -32.53 -5.71
C ILE A 151 -34.31 -33.73 -6.40
N ARG A 152 -33.01 -33.63 -6.67
CA ARG A 152 -32.15 -34.66 -7.29
C ARG A 152 -30.90 -34.93 -6.45
N SER A 153 -30.18 -36.02 -6.76
CA SER A 153 -28.87 -36.35 -6.17
C SER A 153 -27.76 -36.30 -7.22
N VAL A 154 -26.57 -35.80 -6.84
CA VAL A 154 -25.38 -35.71 -7.70
C VAL A 154 -24.13 -36.15 -6.94
N ALA A 155 -23.34 -37.03 -7.57
CA ALA A 155 -22.08 -37.55 -7.06
C ALA A 155 -20.87 -36.98 -7.83
N GLY A 156 -20.04 -36.16 -7.17
CA GLY A 156 -18.58 -36.40 -7.29
C GLY A 156 -17.55 -35.28 -7.49
N LYS A 157 -17.81 -33.95 -7.46
CA LYS A 157 -16.74 -32.89 -7.45
C LYS A 157 -17.18 -31.54 -6.80
N PRO A 158 -16.24 -30.74 -6.26
CA PRO A 158 -16.53 -29.53 -5.49
C PRO A 158 -17.13 -28.49 -6.43
N THR A 159 -18.31 -28.00 -6.10
CA THR A 159 -19.11 -27.17 -7.01
C THR A 159 -19.19 -25.77 -6.48
N ASP A 160 -18.54 -24.89 -7.24
CA ASP A 160 -18.60 -23.44 -7.20
C ASP A 160 -20.04 -22.95 -7.35
N PHE A 161 -20.32 -21.83 -6.72
CA PHE A 161 -21.67 -21.27 -6.63
C PHE A 161 -22.06 -20.65 -7.97
N SER A 162 -23.17 -21.11 -8.52
CA SER A 162 -23.82 -20.44 -9.65
C SER A 162 -25.32 -20.64 -9.60
N ILE A 163 -26.04 -19.52 -9.51
CA ILE A 163 -27.47 -19.44 -9.76
C ILE A 163 -27.61 -19.12 -11.24
N ALA A 164 -27.55 -20.15 -12.08
CA ALA A 164 -27.70 -20.00 -13.51
C ALA A 164 -29.12 -20.39 -13.93
N PRO A 165 -29.86 -19.53 -14.65
CA PRO A 165 -31.02 -19.98 -15.40
C PRO A 165 -30.52 -20.93 -16.49
N LYS A 166 -30.86 -22.22 -16.41
CA LYS A 166 -30.57 -23.17 -17.47
C LYS A 166 -31.88 -23.76 -17.97
N ASP A 167 -32.18 -23.53 -19.24
CA ASP A 167 -33.29 -24.17 -19.96
C ASP A 167 -34.66 -23.99 -19.29
N GLY A 168 -34.90 -22.81 -18.70
CA GLY A 168 -36.15 -22.48 -18.04
C GLY A 168 -36.31 -23.02 -16.63
N SER A 169 -35.27 -23.63 -16.03
CA SER A 169 -35.22 -24.04 -14.62
C SER A 169 -34.01 -23.40 -13.91
N PHE A 170 -34.14 -23.11 -12.61
CA PHE A 170 -33.03 -22.57 -11.81
C PHE A 170 -32.34 -23.70 -11.04
N LYS A 171 -31.04 -23.90 -11.24
CA LYS A 171 -30.27 -24.86 -10.45
C LYS A 171 -29.61 -24.17 -9.28
N VAL A 172 -29.88 -24.64 -8.05
CA VAL A 172 -29.18 -24.15 -6.84
C VAL A 172 -28.11 -25.16 -6.44
N GLN A 173 -26.84 -24.73 -6.50
CA GLN A 173 -25.67 -25.50 -6.04
C GLN A 173 -25.09 -24.82 -4.80
N PHE A 174 -24.81 -25.61 -3.77
CA PHE A 174 -24.26 -25.13 -2.49
C PHE A 174 -22.84 -25.66 -2.31
N GLY A 175 -21.85 -24.77 -2.28
CA GLY A 175 -20.46 -25.08 -1.92
C GLY A 175 -20.10 -24.58 -0.51
N GLU A 176 -18.94 -24.98 0.02
CA GLU A 176 -18.47 -24.50 1.34
C GLU A 176 -17.79 -23.13 1.25
N ALA A 177 -17.02 -22.87 0.18
CA ALA A 177 -16.15 -21.71 0.06
C ALA A 177 -16.91 -20.37 -0.05
N GLU A 178 -18.02 -20.31 -0.77
CA GLU A 178 -18.77 -19.06 -0.93
C GLU A 178 -19.74 -18.84 0.23
N PHE A 179 -20.08 -19.88 1.00
CA PHE A 179 -20.72 -19.72 2.30
C PHE A 179 -19.72 -19.10 3.29
N ILE A 180 -18.45 -19.50 3.24
CA ILE A 180 -17.36 -18.85 4.00
C ILE A 180 -17.21 -17.38 3.58
N GLU A 181 -17.20 -17.05 2.28
CA GLU A 181 -17.11 -15.65 1.84
C GLU A 181 -18.32 -14.81 2.23
N LEU A 182 -19.54 -15.36 2.10
CA LEU A 182 -20.75 -14.69 2.58
C LEU A 182 -20.67 -14.44 4.09
N PHE A 183 -20.26 -15.44 4.87
CA PHE A 183 -20.13 -15.32 6.32
C PHE A 183 -19.02 -14.32 6.71
N LYS A 184 -17.86 -14.34 6.03
CA LYS A 184 -16.81 -13.32 6.17
C LYS A 184 -17.36 -11.91 5.93
N SER A 185 -18.21 -11.72 4.92
CA SER A 185 -18.82 -10.41 4.63
C SER A 185 -19.68 -9.88 5.79
N PHE A 186 -20.34 -10.77 6.54
CA PHE A 186 -21.11 -10.43 7.74
C PHE A 186 -20.23 -10.24 8.98
N LEU A 187 -19.11 -10.96 9.09
CA LEU A 187 -18.19 -10.84 10.23
C LEU A 187 -17.27 -9.61 10.15
N ARG A 188 -16.93 -9.15 8.94
CA ARG A 188 -16.03 -8.01 8.70
C ARG A 188 -16.37 -6.75 9.53
N PRO A 189 -17.63 -6.26 9.57
CA PRO A 189 -17.96 -5.05 10.32
C PRO A 189 -17.79 -5.19 11.83
N GLU A 190 -18.27 -6.29 12.41
CA GLU A 190 -18.23 -6.57 13.85
C GLU A 190 -16.80 -6.88 14.33
N MET A 191 -16.04 -7.66 13.56
CA MET A 191 -14.66 -8.01 13.92
C MET A 191 -13.71 -6.82 13.84
N ASN A 192 -13.92 -5.91 12.88
CA ASN A 192 -13.14 -4.67 12.82
C ASN A 192 -13.35 -3.78 14.06
N GLN A 193 -14.54 -3.80 14.67
CA GLN A 193 -14.83 -3.07 15.92
C GLN A 193 -14.26 -3.76 17.17
N MET A 194 -14.10 -5.09 17.14
CA MET A 194 -13.61 -5.86 18.29
C MET A 194 -12.08 -5.96 18.34
N LEU A 195 -11.41 -5.95 17.19
CA LEU A 195 -9.96 -6.15 17.10
C LEU A 195 -9.15 -4.84 17.17
N PHE A 196 -9.76 -3.69 16.85
CA PHE A 196 -9.11 -2.38 16.78
C PHE A 196 -10.01 -1.25 17.28
#